data_AF-A0A2V5ZZP8-F1
#
_entry.id   AF-A0A2V5ZZP8-F1
#
_cell.length_a   1.000
_cell.length_b   1.000
_cell.length_c   1.000
_cell.angle_alpha   90.00
_cell.angle_beta   90.00
_cell.angle_gamma   90.00
#
_symmetry.space_group_name_H-M   'P 1'
#
loop_
_entity.id
_entity.type
_entity.pdbx_description
1 polymer ?
#
loop_
_entity_poly.entity_id
_entity_poly.type
_entity_poly.pdbx_seq_one_letter_code
_entity_poly.pdbx_strand_id
1 'polypeptide(L)'
;MSALPGIQAAGLTTVLPLSGSNTDNSFHIEGRNEMVTKVFPDEELRIITPDYFRVLQTPLLRGRFFTEADSTDAPGVVIINQAIAKKYWPGEEALG
;
A
#
# COMPACT_ATOMS: atom_id res chain seq x y z
N MET A 1 15.14 -7.97 -11.37
CA MET A 1 16.30 -8.51 -10.65
C MET A 1 16.38 -10.00 -10.90
N SER A 2 17.49 -10.51 -11.44
CA SER A 2 17.65 -11.95 -11.71
C SER A 2 17.83 -12.72 -10.39
N ALA A 3 16.97 -13.71 -10.14
CA ALA A 3 17.03 -14.54 -8.94
C ALA A 3 18.29 -15.42 -8.94
N LEU A 4 19.04 -15.40 -7.83
CA LEU A 4 20.13 -16.35 -7.61
C LEU A 4 19.56 -17.77 -7.43
N PRO A 5 20.35 -18.82 -7.74
CA PRO A 5 19.93 -20.20 -7.51
C PRO A 5 19.44 -20.41 -6.07
N GLY A 6 18.24 -20.97 -5.91
CA GLY A 6 17.62 -21.24 -4.61
C GLY A 6 16.73 -20.10 -4.05
N ILE A 7 16.73 -18.90 -4.65
CA ILE A 7 15.83 -17.82 -4.23
C ILE A 7 14.43 -18.04 -4.82
N GLN A 8 13.43 -18.16 -3.94
CA GLN A 8 12.03 -18.30 -4.34
C GLN A 8 11.35 -16.96 -4.64
N ALA A 9 11.70 -15.91 -3.88
CA ALA A 9 11.17 -14.57 -4.02
C ALA A 9 12.13 -13.54 -3.42
N ALA A 10 12.13 -12.32 -3.96
CA ALA A 10 12.86 -11.19 -3.39
C ALA A 10 12.02 -9.92 -3.56
N GLY A 11 12.05 -9.05 -2.56
CA GLY A 11 11.33 -7.78 -2.58
C GLY A 11 12.03 -6.73 -1.73
N LEU A 12 11.76 -5.47 -2.04
CA LEU A 12 12.26 -4.31 -1.32
C LEU A 12 11.10 -3.55 -0.67
N THR A 13 11.42 -2.85 0.41
CA THR A 13 10.55 -1.91 1.11
C THR A 13 11.40 -0.76 1.66
N THR A 14 10.84 0.44 1.77
CA THR A 14 11.49 1.56 2.45
C THR A 14 11.71 1.32 3.94
N VAL A 15 10.85 0.51 4.56
CA VAL A 15 10.89 0.21 6.00
C VAL A 15 10.54 -1.25 6.21
N LEU A 16 11.39 -1.96 6.96
CA LEU A 16 11.23 -3.39 7.21
C LEU A 16 10.04 -3.66 8.14
N PRO A 17 9.27 -4.73 7.88
CA PRO A 17 8.24 -5.21 8.80
C PRO A 17 8.82 -5.42 10.19
N LEU A 18 8.07 -5.01 11.22
CA LEU A 18 8.41 -5.22 12.63
C LEU A 18 9.76 -4.60 13.08
N SER A 19 10.34 -3.70 12.30
CA SER A 19 11.59 -3.01 12.66
C SER A 19 11.42 -1.96 13.76
N GLY A 20 10.18 -1.55 14.05
CA GLY A 20 9.86 -0.44 14.96
C GLY A 20 10.12 0.95 14.37
N SER A 21 10.62 1.04 13.12
CA SER A 21 10.70 2.26 12.34
C SER A 21 9.45 2.44 11.51
N ASN A 22 9.00 3.68 11.33
CA ASN A 22 7.82 4.05 10.56
C ASN A 22 8.10 5.32 9.73
N THR A 23 7.29 5.50 8.70
CA THR A 23 7.23 6.74 7.91
C THR A 23 5.77 7.01 7.63
N ASP A 24 5.30 8.15 8.11
CA ASP A 24 3.91 8.58 7.96
C ASP A 24 3.83 9.60 6.82
N ASN A 25 2.70 9.63 6.13
CA ASN A 25 2.45 10.58 5.09
C ASN A 25 0.99 11.00 5.09
N SER A 26 0.76 12.32 4.97
CA SER A 26 -0.57 12.85 4.79
C SER A 26 -1.07 12.60 3.36
N PHE A 27 -2.39 12.45 3.23
CA PHE A 27 -3.03 12.24 1.94
C PHE A 27 -4.46 12.76 1.92
N HIS A 28 -4.97 12.96 0.70
CA HIS A 28 -6.35 13.33 0.45
C HIS A 28 -7.13 12.15 -0.13
N ILE A 29 -8.38 11.99 0.31
CA ILE A 29 -9.32 11.04 -0.28
C ILE A 29 -10.22 11.80 -1.24
N GLU A 30 -10.23 11.39 -2.51
CA GLU A 30 -11.07 11.99 -3.53
C GLU A 30 -12.54 12.04 -3.10
N GLY A 31 -13.22 13.14 -3.41
CA GLY A 31 -14.62 13.36 -3.03
C GLY A 31 -14.84 13.72 -1.56
N ARG A 32 -13.80 13.77 -0.71
CA ARG A 32 -13.90 14.19 0.69
C ARG A 32 -13.38 15.61 0.89
N ASN A 33 -14.14 16.41 1.64
CA ASN A 33 -13.70 17.72 2.07
C ASN A 33 -13.25 17.69 3.53
N GLU A 34 -11.95 17.63 3.73
CA GLU A 34 -11.30 17.53 5.04
C GLU A 34 -11.51 18.78 5.90
N MET A 35 -11.73 19.94 5.27
CA MET A 35 -12.06 21.17 6.01
C MET A 35 -13.44 21.08 6.67
N VAL A 36 -14.35 20.28 6.10
CA VAL A 36 -15.69 20.05 6.64
C VAL A 36 -15.67 18.95 7.69
N THR A 37 -15.00 17.82 7.41
CA THR A 37 -14.94 16.69 8.34
C THR A 37 -13.97 16.94 9.50
N LYS A 38 -13.03 17.87 9.35
CA LYS A 38 -11.88 18.10 10.24
C LYS A 38 -11.06 16.84 10.51
N VAL A 39 -11.11 15.88 9.57
CA VAL A 39 -10.29 14.67 9.58
C VAL A 39 -9.21 14.88 8.53
N PHE A 40 -7.96 14.94 8.97
CA PHE A 40 -6.79 15.05 8.11
C PHE A 40 -6.08 13.70 8.14
N PRO A 41 -6.17 12.89 7.08
CA PRO A 41 -5.56 11.57 7.04
C PRO A 41 -4.03 11.68 7.11
N ASP A 42 -3.46 10.89 8.00
CA ASP A 42 -2.03 10.68 8.13
C ASP A 42 -1.83 9.23 8.54
N GLU A 43 -1.13 8.46 7.71
CA GLU A 43 -0.95 7.02 7.89
C GLU A 43 0.43 6.59 7.42
N GLU A 44 0.85 5.43 7.90
CA GLU A 44 2.11 4.83 7.49
C GLU A 44 2.15 4.52 5.98
N LEU A 45 3.14 5.09 5.29
CA LEU A 45 3.41 4.83 3.88
C LEU A 45 4.60 3.87 3.73
N ARG A 46 4.49 2.93 2.79
CA ARG A 46 5.58 2.03 2.40
C ARG A 46 5.70 2.02 0.88
N ILE A 47 6.91 2.23 0.38
CA ILE A 47 7.23 2.02 -1.04
C ILE A 47 7.82 0.63 -1.16
N ILE A 48 7.20 -0.20 -1.98
CA ILE A 48 7.50 -1.62 -2.08
C ILE A 48 7.65 -2.05 -3.54
N THR A 49 8.40 -3.11 -3.79
CA THR A 49 8.42 -3.79 -5.10
C THR A 49 7.22 -4.74 -5.26
N PRO A 50 6.83 -5.11 -6.49
CA PRO A 50 5.71 -6.01 -6.77
C PRO A 50 5.70 -7.32 -5.95
N ASP A 51 6.87 -7.93 -5.76
CA ASP A 51 7.00 -9.22 -5.05
C ASP A 51 6.93 -9.13 -3.51
N TYR A 52 6.80 -7.94 -2.94
CA TYR A 52 6.86 -7.73 -1.49
C TYR A 52 5.83 -8.58 -0.71
N PHE A 53 4.56 -8.56 -1.10
CA PHE A 53 3.53 -9.35 -0.42
C PHE A 53 3.70 -10.85 -0.65
N ARG A 54 4.28 -11.26 -1.79
CA ARG A 54 4.61 -12.66 -2.07
C ARG A 54 5.70 -13.16 -1.14
N VAL A 55 6.73 -12.35 -0.87
CA VAL A 55 7.80 -12.66 0.10
C VAL A 55 7.21 -12.82 1.50
N LEU A 56 6.29 -11.94 1.91
CA LEU A 56 5.64 -11.99 3.22
C LEU A 56 4.49 -13.00 3.33
N GLN A 57 4.14 -13.66 2.22
CA GLN A 57 3.00 -14.58 2.13
C GLN A 57 1.67 -13.93 2.58
N THR A 58 1.51 -12.64 2.30
CA THR A 58 0.31 -11.88 2.66
C THR A 58 -0.74 -12.02 1.55
N PRO A 59 -1.94 -12.54 1.84
CA PRO A 59 -2.97 -12.71 0.82
C PRO A 59 -3.63 -11.39 0.45
N LEU A 60 -4.06 -11.30 -0.81
CA LEU A 60 -4.88 -10.21 -1.32
C LEU A 60 -6.35 -10.43 -0.91
N LEU A 61 -6.99 -9.40 -0.34
CA LEU A 61 -8.41 -9.47 -0.02
C LEU A 61 -9.29 -9.07 -1.22
N ARG A 62 -8.96 -7.96 -1.90
CA ARG A 62 -9.68 -7.38 -3.04
C ARG A 62 -8.70 -6.64 -3.95
N GLY A 63 -9.04 -6.45 -5.23
CA GLY A 63 -8.23 -5.69 -6.18
C GLY A 63 -7.10 -6.49 -6.81
N ARG A 64 -5.90 -5.90 -6.89
CA ARG A 64 -4.68 -6.52 -7.43
C ARG A 64 -3.43 -6.03 -6.67
N PHE A 65 -2.33 -6.77 -6.77
CA PHE A 65 -1.02 -6.26 -6.38
C PHE A 65 -0.43 -5.33 -7.44
N PHE A 66 0.65 -4.64 -7.07
CA PHE A 66 1.49 -3.93 -8.02
C PHE A 66 2.09 -4.88 -9.05
N THR A 67 2.33 -4.35 -10.24
CA THR A 67 2.99 -5.01 -11.36
C THR A 67 4.07 -4.07 -11.90
N GLU A 68 4.94 -4.57 -12.78
CA GLU A 68 5.94 -3.74 -13.46
C GLU A 68 5.31 -2.62 -14.32
N ALA A 69 4.01 -2.71 -14.65
CA ALA A 69 3.29 -1.67 -15.38
C ALA A 69 2.91 -0.46 -14.50
N ASP A 70 2.97 -0.59 -13.16
CA ASP A 70 2.70 0.49 -12.22
C ASP A 70 3.96 1.34 -11.99
N SER A 71 4.52 1.87 -13.08
CA SER A 71 5.72 2.70 -13.06
C SER A 71 5.38 4.17 -12.75
N THR A 72 6.42 5.00 -12.61
CA THR A 72 6.28 6.45 -12.41
C THR A 72 5.58 7.17 -13.57
N ASP A 73 5.51 6.53 -14.75
CA ASP A 73 4.86 7.08 -15.95
C ASP A 73 3.39 6.63 -16.07
N ALA A 74 2.92 5.76 -15.17
CA ALA A 74 1.54 5.30 -15.10
C ALA A 74 0.73 6.10 -14.07
N PRO A 75 -0.63 6.05 -14.12
CA PRO A 75 -1.46 6.59 -13.04
C PRO A 75 -1.05 6.00 -11.69
N GLY A 76 -0.95 6.85 -10.67
CA GLY A 76 -0.57 6.44 -9.33
C GLY A 76 -1.60 5.47 -8.75
N VAL A 77 -1.10 4.36 -8.19
CA VAL A 77 -1.92 3.34 -7.53
C VAL A 77 -1.41 3.10 -6.11
N VAL A 78 -2.32 2.77 -5.19
CA VAL A 78 -2.00 2.46 -3.81
C VAL A 78 -2.71 1.19 -3.36
N ILE A 79 -2.04 0.41 -2.50
CA ILE A 79 -2.64 -0.74 -1.83
C ILE A 79 -2.80 -0.37 -0.36
N ILE A 80 -4.03 -0.45 0.15
CA ILE A 80 -4.33 -0.16 1.54
C ILE A 80 -4.56 -1.46 2.33
N ASN A 81 -4.24 -1.44 3.61
CA ASN A 81 -4.56 -2.56 4.50
C ASN A 81 -6.04 -2.53 4.92
N GLN A 82 -6.49 -3.59 5.59
CA GLN A 82 -7.88 -3.68 6.06
C GLN A 82 -8.25 -2.60 7.10
N ALA A 83 -7.28 -2.11 7.88
CA ALA A 83 -7.52 -1.10 8.90
C ALA A 83 -7.84 0.27 8.28
N ILE A 84 -7.07 0.70 7.27
CA ILE A 84 -7.31 1.91 6.48
C ILE A 84 -8.66 1.80 5.76
N ALA A 85 -8.94 0.66 5.13
CA ALA A 85 -10.24 0.43 4.47
C ALA A 85 -11.42 0.61 5.45
N LYS A 86 -11.36 0.01 6.64
CA LYS A 86 -12.41 0.15 7.66
C LYS A 86 -12.52 1.55 8.25
N LYS A 87 -11.39 2.24 8.44
CA LYS A 87 -11.33 3.58 9.02
C LYS A 87 -11.96 4.61 8.09
N TYR A 88 -11.63 4.53 6.80
CA TYR A 88 -12.05 5.54 5.85
C TYR A 88 -13.30 5.15 5.06
N TRP A 89 -13.56 3.88 4.73
CA TRP A 89 -14.76 3.42 4.02
C TRP A 89 -15.63 2.49 4.89
N PRO A 90 -16.17 2.97 6.03
CA PRO A 90 -16.96 2.13 6.92
C PRO A 90 -18.27 1.70 6.26
N GLY A 91 -18.41 0.41 5.96
CA GLY A 91 -19.59 -0.13 5.29
C GLY A 91 -19.66 0.16 3.79
N GLU A 92 -18.60 0.73 3.23
CA GLU A 92 -18.46 1.06 1.81
C GLU A 92 -17.31 0.25 1.17
N GLU A 93 -17.29 0.20 -0.16
CA GLU A 93 -16.18 -0.41 -0.90
C GLU A 93 -15.04 0.60 -1.07
N ALA A 94 -13.81 0.18 -0.78
CA ALA A 94 -12.63 1.03 -0.86
C ALA A 94 -11.88 0.86 -2.19
N LEU A 95 -12.21 -0.16 -2.97
CA LEU A 95 -11.62 -0.41 -4.29
C LEU A 95 -12.19 0.54 -5.35
N GLY A 96 -11.32 1.23 -6.09
CA GLY A 96 -11.65 2.13 -7.19
C GLY A 96 -10.43 2.45 -8.04
#